data_AF-A0A1Y2HAS3-F1
#
_entry.id   AF-A0A1Y2HAS3-F1
#
_cell.length_a   1.000
_cell.length_b   1.000
_cell.length_c   1.000
_cell.angle_alpha   90.00
_cell.angle_beta   90.00
_cell.angle_gamma   90.00
#
_symmetry.space_group_name_H-M   'P 1'
#
loop_
_entity.id
_entity.type
_entity.pdbx_description
1 polymer ?
#
loop_
_entity_poly.entity_id
_entity_poly.type
_entity_poly.pdbx_seq_one_letter_code
_entity_poly.pdbx_strand_id
1 'polypeptide(L)'
;MSAAAATTLLRTSTLVVRRPLITATLTPFADAYYKYHAELRQDHSRQVVDEFWTKKGAGGSDARSIEMAVPAPRVTEADKANDVKSLERKLDEPLYLVVKNKGKWELPTGAVEGEEALHEAAQRNVVDSLGKNMELWMVGRVPIGLSKVAAQDNVKTFIHKAHILAGQAKPVDGKGVQDFAWVSKSELPTYLAKETLSDVANLL
;
A
#
# COMPACT_ATOMS: atom_id res chain seq x y z
N MET A 1 -16.71 27.85 39.82
CA MET A 1 -15.30 27.63 39.47
C MET A 1 -15.28 26.66 38.30
N SER A 2 -15.03 27.17 37.08
CA SER A 2 -14.95 26.34 35.88
C SER A 2 -13.64 25.57 35.91
N ALA A 3 -13.69 24.24 35.93
CA ALA A 3 -12.51 23.42 35.77
C ALA A 3 -11.86 23.75 34.42
N ALA A 4 -10.62 24.25 34.43
CA ALA A 4 -9.83 24.38 33.21
C ALA A 4 -9.65 22.97 32.64
N ALA A 5 -10.32 22.69 31.52
CA ALA A 5 -10.20 21.41 30.83
C ALA A 5 -8.72 21.20 30.46
N ALA A 6 -8.13 20.08 30.87
CA ALA A 6 -6.76 19.75 30.52
C ALA A 6 -6.61 19.76 28.99
N THR A 7 -5.74 20.62 28.45
CA THR A 7 -5.54 20.80 27.01
C THR A 7 -5.02 19.50 26.39
N THR A 8 -5.90 18.72 25.79
CA THR A 8 -5.53 17.50 25.06
C THR A 8 -4.86 17.89 23.74
N LEU A 9 -3.64 17.40 23.51
CA LEU A 9 -2.94 17.63 22.25
C LEU A 9 -3.48 16.67 21.19
N LEU A 10 -3.96 17.20 20.06
CA LEU A 10 -4.43 16.40 18.94
C LEU A 10 -3.30 16.14 17.95
N ARG A 11 -3.14 14.88 17.56
CA ARG A 11 -2.19 14.45 16.53
C ARG A 11 -2.90 13.59 15.50
N THR A 12 -2.33 13.55 14.30
CA THR A 12 -2.80 12.69 13.22
C THR A 12 -1.64 11.85 12.75
N SER A 13 -1.87 10.55 12.62
CA SER A 13 -0.97 9.58 12.03
C SER A 13 -1.57 9.07 10.73
N THR A 14 -0.77 8.95 9.67
CA THR A 14 -1.26 8.57 8.36
C THR A 14 -0.69 7.23 7.94
N LEU A 15 -1.57 6.25 7.76
CA LEU A 15 -1.26 4.98 7.12
C LEU A 15 -1.32 5.17 5.60
N VAL A 16 -0.18 5.48 4.99
CA VAL A 16 -0.05 5.59 3.53
C VAL A 16 0.21 4.21 2.94
N VAL A 17 -0.64 3.79 2.00
CA VAL A 17 -0.61 2.46 1.40
C VAL A 17 -0.42 2.56 -0.12
N ARG A 18 0.57 1.84 -0.66
CA ARG A 18 0.64 1.52 -2.08
C ARG A 18 -0.09 0.20 -2.31
N ARG A 19 -1.13 0.20 -3.16
CA ARG A 19 -1.93 -1.00 -3.46
C ARG A 19 -1.14 -2.01 -4.32
N PRO A 20 -1.45 -3.32 -4.24
CA PRO A 20 -0.93 -4.28 -5.22
C PRO A 20 -1.22 -3.81 -6.64
N LEU A 21 -0.19 -3.79 -7.50
CA LEU A 21 -0.29 -3.45 -8.91
C LEU A 21 -0.59 -4.68 -9.77
N ILE A 22 -0.22 -5.87 -9.30
CA ILE A 22 -0.51 -7.14 -9.97
C ILE A 22 -1.27 -8.08 -9.02
N THR A 23 -1.86 -9.13 -9.57
CA THR A 23 -2.57 -10.16 -8.81
C THR A 23 -1.62 -10.93 -7.90
N ALA A 24 -2.11 -11.32 -6.72
CA ALA A 24 -1.37 -12.14 -5.75
C ALA A 24 -0.90 -13.46 -6.37
N THR A 25 0.29 -13.89 -5.96
CA THR A 25 0.82 -15.20 -6.35
C THR A 25 0.00 -16.32 -5.71
N LEU A 26 -0.46 -17.28 -6.51
CA LEU A 26 -1.28 -18.40 -6.04
C LEU A 26 -0.46 -19.33 -5.14
N THR A 27 -1.11 -19.88 -4.11
CA THR A 27 -0.51 -20.95 -3.31
C THR A 27 -0.38 -22.24 -4.13
N PRO A 28 0.57 -23.13 -3.83
CA PRO A 28 0.72 -24.39 -4.57
C PRO A 28 -0.57 -25.23 -4.62
N PHE A 29 -1.34 -25.22 -3.53
CA PHE A 29 -2.64 -25.87 -3.48
C PHE A 29 -3.67 -25.20 -4.40
N ALA A 30 -3.78 -23.88 -4.36
CA ALA A 30 -4.71 -23.15 -5.23
C ALA A 30 -4.37 -23.34 -6.71
N ASP A 31 -3.10 -23.28 -7.08
CA ASP A 31 -2.63 -23.56 -8.43
C ASP A 31 -3.01 -24.98 -8.89
N ALA A 32 -2.76 -26.00 -8.06
CA ALA A 32 -3.15 -27.38 -8.36
C ALA A 32 -4.67 -27.54 -8.49
N TYR A 33 -5.45 -26.92 -7.60
CA TYR A 33 -6.91 -26.94 -7.65
C TYR A 33 -7.45 -26.31 -8.94
N TYR A 34 -6.93 -25.14 -9.33
CA TYR A 34 -7.37 -24.47 -10.55
C TYR A 34 -6.98 -25.24 -11.81
N LYS A 35 -5.79 -25.84 -11.84
CA LYS A 35 -5.36 -26.72 -12.94
C LYS A 35 -6.29 -27.93 -13.10
N TYR A 36 -6.55 -28.63 -12.00
CA TYR A 36 -7.49 -29.75 -11.99
C TYR A 36 -8.89 -29.36 -12.49
N HIS A 37 -9.42 -28.24 -12.00
CA HIS A 37 -10.73 -27.75 -12.46
C HIS A 37 -10.73 -27.21 -13.90
N ALA A 38 -9.57 -26.80 -14.44
CA ALA A 38 -9.45 -26.41 -15.83
C ALA A 38 -9.48 -27.66 -16.74
N GLU A 39 -8.76 -28.72 -16.35
CA GLU A 39 -8.75 -30.02 -17.04
C GLU A 39 -10.16 -30.64 -17.05
N LEU A 40 -10.83 -30.73 -15.90
CA LEU A 40 -12.19 -31.26 -15.82
C LEU A 40 -13.19 -30.45 -16.67
N ARG A 41 -13.02 -29.12 -16.71
CA ARG A 41 -13.84 -28.25 -17.57
C ARG A 41 -13.56 -28.50 -19.04
N GLN A 42 -12.32 -28.77 -19.42
CA GLN A 42 -11.95 -29.11 -20.78
C GLN A 42 -12.56 -30.45 -21.18
N ASP A 43 -12.51 -31.48 -20.32
CA ASP A 43 -13.08 -32.80 -20.58
C ASP A 43 -14.61 -32.77 -20.73
N HIS A 44 -15.29 -31.98 -19.90
CA HIS A 44 -16.73 -31.80 -19.96
C HIS A 44 -17.17 -30.69 -20.92
N SER A 45 -16.23 -30.00 -21.57
CA SER A 45 -16.57 -28.93 -22.51
C SER A 45 -17.16 -29.50 -23.78
N ARG A 46 -18.05 -28.71 -24.41
CA ARG A 46 -18.48 -29.02 -25.77
C ARG A 46 -17.27 -28.85 -26.69
N GLN A 47 -17.12 -29.78 -27.63
CA GLN A 47 -16.09 -29.67 -28.66
C GLN A 47 -16.24 -28.33 -29.39
N VAL A 48 -15.10 -27.64 -29.56
CA VAL A 48 -15.05 -26.40 -30.33
C VAL A 48 -15.25 -26.77 -31.80
N VAL A 49 -16.29 -26.22 -32.42
CA VAL A 49 -16.53 -26.39 -33.85
C VAL A 49 -15.74 -25.32 -34.58
N ASP A 50 -14.58 -25.66 -35.10
CA ASP A 50 -13.69 -24.69 -35.77
C ASP A 50 -14.36 -23.97 -36.93
N GLU A 51 -15.26 -24.64 -37.65
CA GLU A 51 -16.03 -24.07 -38.77
C GLU A 51 -16.98 -22.94 -38.34
N PHE A 52 -17.41 -22.94 -37.08
CA PHE A 52 -18.23 -21.85 -36.52
C PHE A 52 -17.39 -20.58 -36.36
N TRP A 53 -16.10 -20.72 -36.01
CA TRP A 53 -15.20 -19.61 -35.72
C TRP A 53 -14.35 -19.18 -36.91
N THR A 54 -14.02 -20.12 -37.80
CA THR A 54 -13.12 -19.93 -38.93
C THR A 54 -13.81 -20.33 -40.22
N LYS A 55 -13.93 -19.38 -41.15
CA LYS A 55 -14.45 -19.67 -42.48
C LYS A 55 -13.35 -20.31 -43.33
N LYS A 56 -13.67 -21.45 -43.95
CA LYS A 56 -12.78 -22.11 -44.91
C LYS A 56 -12.35 -21.14 -46.02
N GLY A 57 -11.04 -20.95 -46.19
CA GLY A 57 -10.45 -20.02 -47.17
C GLY A 57 -10.28 -18.57 -46.68
N ALA A 58 -10.61 -18.25 -45.43
CA ALA A 58 -10.23 -16.98 -44.81
C ALA A 58 -8.74 -17.02 -44.43
N GLY A 59 -7.96 -15.99 -44.79
CA GLY A 59 -6.51 -15.90 -44.56
C GLY A 59 -6.06 -15.76 -43.10
N GLY A 60 -6.88 -16.19 -42.14
CA GLY A 60 -6.53 -16.20 -40.71
C GLY A 60 -5.56 -17.33 -40.33
N SER A 61 -5.47 -18.39 -41.13
CA SER A 61 -4.53 -19.51 -40.91
C SER A 61 -3.10 -19.21 -41.39
N ASP A 62 -2.94 -18.31 -42.36
CA ASP A 62 -1.66 -17.93 -42.95
C ASP A 62 -1.10 -16.65 -42.31
N ALA A 63 -1.32 -16.48 -41.01
CA ALA A 63 -0.77 -15.36 -40.26
C ALA A 63 0.76 -15.50 -40.21
N ARG A 64 1.47 -14.50 -40.76
CA ARG A 64 2.92 -14.33 -40.54
C ARG A 64 3.20 -14.44 -39.05
N SER A 65 4.28 -15.11 -38.66
CA SER A 65 4.71 -15.19 -37.27
C SER A 65 4.94 -13.77 -36.73
N ILE A 66 3.95 -13.25 -36.00
CA ILE A 66 4.08 -12.04 -35.21
C ILE A 66 4.76 -12.46 -33.92
N GLU A 67 5.85 -11.81 -33.55
CA GLU A 67 6.44 -12.01 -32.22
C GLU A 67 5.40 -11.60 -31.17
N MET A 68 4.88 -12.58 -30.43
CA MET A 68 3.95 -12.32 -29.36
C MET A 68 4.68 -11.59 -28.23
N ALA A 69 4.13 -10.47 -27.78
CA ALA A 69 4.68 -9.74 -26.65
C ALA A 69 4.70 -10.65 -25.40
N VAL A 70 5.89 -10.90 -24.87
CA VAL A 70 6.07 -11.64 -23.62
C VAL A 70 5.84 -10.68 -22.46
N PRO A 71 4.95 -11.00 -21.50
CA PRO A 71 4.75 -10.17 -20.32
C PRO A 71 6.06 -9.96 -19.55
N ALA A 72 6.23 -8.75 -18.99
CA ALA A 72 7.35 -8.45 -18.13
C ALA A 72 7.38 -9.40 -16.90
N PRO A 73 8.58 -9.70 -16.36
CA PRO A 73 8.69 -10.55 -15.18
C PRO A 73 7.98 -9.92 -13.97
N ARG A 74 7.39 -10.77 -13.12
CA ARG A 74 6.72 -10.33 -11.88
C ARG A 74 7.70 -9.81 -10.83
N VAL A 75 8.95 -10.29 -10.87
CA VAL A 75 10.03 -9.91 -9.94
C VAL A 75 10.84 -8.78 -10.59
N THR A 76 10.88 -7.63 -9.94
CA THR A 76 11.58 -6.45 -10.45
C THR A 76 13.05 -6.42 -10.00
N GLU A 77 13.81 -5.44 -10.49
CA GLU A 77 15.19 -5.20 -10.02
C GLU A 77 15.22 -4.74 -8.56
N ALA A 78 14.21 -3.97 -8.15
CA ALA A 78 14.05 -3.54 -6.76
C ALA A 78 13.79 -4.71 -5.80
N ASP A 79 13.08 -5.75 -6.27
CA ASP A 79 12.92 -6.99 -5.50
C ASP A 79 14.24 -7.73 -5.32
N LYS A 80 15.05 -7.83 -6.38
CA LYS A 80 16.36 -8.49 -6.32
C LYS A 80 17.35 -7.75 -5.42
N ALA A 81 17.32 -6.42 -5.46
CA ALA A 81 18.15 -5.56 -4.61
C ALA A 81 17.63 -5.40 -3.18
N ASN A 82 16.39 -5.87 -2.90
CA ASN A 82 15.66 -5.61 -1.67
C ASN A 82 15.63 -4.11 -1.31
N ASP A 83 15.39 -3.26 -2.31
CA ASP A 83 15.36 -1.81 -2.12
C ASP A 83 14.06 -1.38 -1.44
N VAL A 84 14.12 -1.21 -0.12
CA VAL A 84 12.97 -0.79 0.71
C VAL A 84 12.47 0.62 0.39
N LYS A 85 13.20 1.43 -0.38
CA LYS A 85 12.76 2.78 -0.78
C LYS A 85 11.98 2.77 -2.09
N SER A 86 12.08 1.71 -2.88
CA SER A 86 11.35 1.60 -4.15
C SER A 86 9.89 1.20 -3.95
N LEU A 87 9.01 1.82 -4.73
CA LEU A 87 7.59 1.43 -4.84
C LEU A 87 7.38 0.26 -5.80
N GLU A 88 8.37 -0.03 -6.65
CA GLU A 88 8.32 -1.07 -7.69
C GLU A 88 8.75 -2.45 -7.18
N ARG A 89 9.00 -2.61 -5.87
CA ARG A 89 9.20 -3.92 -5.23
C ARG A 89 7.87 -4.52 -4.80
N LYS A 90 7.73 -5.83 -4.70
CA LYS A 90 6.55 -6.57 -4.20
C LYS A 90 5.25 -6.09 -4.84
N LEU A 91 5.20 -6.13 -6.17
CA LEU A 91 4.07 -5.61 -6.95
C LEU A 91 2.73 -6.27 -6.61
N ASP A 92 2.76 -7.49 -6.07
CA ASP A 92 1.57 -8.29 -5.72
C ASP A 92 1.11 -8.12 -4.27
N GLU A 93 1.84 -7.36 -3.45
CA GLU A 93 1.49 -7.06 -2.05
C GLU A 93 1.28 -5.57 -1.83
N PRO A 94 0.48 -5.17 -0.81
CA PRO A 94 0.43 -3.78 -0.37
C PRO A 94 1.73 -3.40 0.36
N LEU A 95 2.23 -2.19 0.08
CA LEU A 95 3.31 -1.59 0.85
C LEU A 95 2.79 -0.44 1.70
N TYR A 96 3.35 -0.31 2.90
CA TYR A 96 3.02 0.70 3.88
C TYR A 96 4.21 1.61 4.10
N LEU A 97 3.97 2.91 4.18
CA LEU A 97 5.02 3.89 4.43
C LEU A 97 5.35 3.97 5.92
N VAL A 98 6.63 3.82 6.24
CA VAL A 98 7.18 4.09 7.57
C VAL A 98 8.28 5.14 7.48
N VAL A 99 8.38 5.98 8.50
CA VAL A 99 9.38 7.05 8.58
C VAL A 99 10.23 6.88 9.83
N LYS A 100 11.50 7.25 9.73
CA LYS A 100 12.44 7.25 10.85
C LYS A 100 12.56 8.66 11.40
N ASN A 101 12.01 8.88 12.58
CA ASN A 101 12.04 10.16 13.29
C ASN A 101 12.86 10.02 14.57
N LYS A 102 13.90 10.86 14.74
CA LYS A 102 14.81 10.82 15.90
C LYS A 102 15.30 9.40 16.27
N GLY A 103 15.60 8.57 15.26
CA GLY A 103 16.06 7.19 15.44
C GLY A 103 14.97 6.14 15.65
N LYS A 104 13.70 6.52 15.83
CA LYS A 104 12.56 5.60 15.97
C LYS A 104 11.75 5.51 14.68
N TRP A 105 11.37 4.29 14.29
CA TRP A 105 10.46 4.07 13.18
C TRP A 105 9.01 4.21 13.64
N GLU A 106 8.25 5.02 12.93
CA GLU A 106 6.84 5.27 13.18
C GLU A 106 6.09 5.54 11.87
N LEU A 107 4.77 5.55 11.95
CA LEU A 107 3.95 6.08 10.86
C LEU A 107 4.13 7.61 10.78
N PRO A 108 4.00 8.22 9.58
CA PRO A 108 3.99 9.67 9.44
C PRO A 108 2.98 10.31 10.40
N THR A 109 3.49 10.97 11.45
CA THR A 109 2.66 11.48 12.55
C THR A 109 3.01 12.93 12.84
N GLY A 110 2.00 13.80 12.81
CA GLY A 110 2.16 15.23 13.07
C GLY A 110 1.08 15.77 14.01
N ALA A 111 1.25 17.03 14.41
CA ALA A 111 0.26 17.73 15.21
C ALA A 111 -0.85 18.29 14.31
N VAL A 112 -2.04 18.46 14.90
CA VAL A 112 -3.11 19.25 14.28
C VAL A 112 -2.87 20.71 14.64
N GLU A 113 -2.85 21.59 13.65
CA GLU A 113 -2.56 23.01 13.81
C GLU A 113 -3.81 23.86 13.56
N GLY A 114 -4.10 24.79 14.48
CA GLY A 114 -5.26 25.70 14.34
C GLY A 114 -6.60 24.97 14.32
N GLU A 115 -7.47 25.35 13.37
CA GLU A 115 -8.83 24.82 13.19
C GLU A 115 -8.97 23.93 11.93
N GLU A 116 -7.88 23.32 11.45
CA GLU A 116 -7.92 22.44 10.28
C GLU A 116 -8.64 21.10 10.58
N ALA A 117 -9.23 20.48 9.55
CA ALA A 117 -9.86 19.17 9.72
C ALA A 117 -8.80 18.06 9.85
N LEU A 118 -9.09 17.01 10.64
CA LEU A 118 -8.12 15.92 10.90
C LEU A 118 -7.53 15.28 9.63
N HIS A 119 -8.33 15.12 8.58
CA HIS A 119 -7.87 14.54 7.32
C HIS A 119 -6.97 15.49 6.51
N GLU A 120 -7.18 16.80 6.62
CA GLU A 120 -6.34 17.83 6.01
C GLU A 120 -5.01 17.92 6.76
N ALA A 121 -5.06 17.92 8.11
CA ALA A 121 -3.87 17.81 8.96
C ALA A 121 -3.05 16.55 8.63
N ALA A 122 -3.71 15.40 8.49
CA ALA A 122 -3.06 14.14 8.16
C ALA A 122 -2.34 14.20 6.79
N GLN A 123 -2.96 14.80 5.78
CA GLN A 123 -2.36 15.00 4.47
C GLN A 123 -1.20 15.99 4.52
N ARG A 124 -1.40 17.16 5.14
CA ARG A 124 -0.39 18.19 5.32
C ARG A 124 0.83 17.66 6.05
N ASN A 125 0.65 16.94 7.15
CA ASN A 125 1.74 16.36 7.94
C ASN A 125 2.62 15.41 7.13
N VAL A 126 2.04 14.64 6.22
CA VAL A 126 2.81 13.76 5.31
C VAL A 126 3.60 14.60 4.31
N VAL A 127 2.95 15.59 3.67
CA VAL A 127 3.58 16.46 2.66
C VAL A 127 4.68 17.34 3.26
N ASP A 128 4.49 17.85 4.47
CA ASP A 128 5.47 18.66 5.19
C ASP A 128 6.72 17.86 5.57
N SER A 129 6.55 16.56 5.85
CA SER A 129 7.63 15.67 6.26
C SER A 129 8.39 15.05 5.09
N LEU A 130 7.67 14.70 4.01
CA LEU A 130 8.17 13.87 2.90
C LEU A 130 8.08 14.56 1.52
N GLY A 131 7.75 15.85 1.51
CA GLY A 131 7.72 16.68 0.31
C GLY A 131 6.43 16.56 -0.50
N LYS A 132 6.32 17.44 -1.49
CA LYS A 132 5.16 17.52 -2.41
C LYS A 132 5.25 16.55 -3.59
N ASN A 133 6.29 15.72 -3.64
CA ASN A 133 6.55 14.78 -4.75
C ASN A 133 5.74 13.48 -4.63
N MET A 134 4.68 13.47 -3.81
CA MET A 134 3.77 12.34 -3.66
C MET A 134 2.35 12.80 -3.93
N GLU A 135 1.67 12.08 -4.81
CA GLU A 135 0.24 12.23 -5.01
C GLU A 135 -0.48 11.29 -4.05
N LEU A 136 -1.13 11.87 -3.05
CA LEU A 136 -1.85 11.16 -2.01
C LEU A 136 -3.35 11.36 -2.16
N TRP A 137 -4.09 10.27 -2.07
CA TRP A 137 -5.54 10.27 -1.96
C TRP A 137 -5.96 9.83 -0.56
N MET A 138 -6.51 10.77 0.21
CA MET A 138 -7.11 10.45 1.52
C MET A 138 -8.40 9.66 1.31
N VAL A 139 -8.51 8.49 1.95
CA VAL A 139 -9.66 7.59 1.75
C VAL A 139 -10.97 8.21 2.26
N GLY A 140 -10.88 9.04 3.30
CA GLY A 140 -12.04 9.72 3.87
C GLY A 140 -11.68 10.70 4.98
N ARG A 141 -12.70 11.43 5.44
CA ARG A 141 -12.57 12.41 6.54
C ARG A 141 -12.48 11.73 7.91
N VAL A 142 -13.11 10.57 8.03
CA VAL A 142 -13.24 9.82 9.29
C VAL A 142 -11.94 9.05 9.57
N PRO A 143 -11.34 9.19 10.76
CA PRO A 143 -10.19 8.38 11.14
C PRO A 143 -10.59 6.90 11.22
N ILE A 144 -9.68 6.02 10.79
CA ILE A 144 -9.85 4.56 10.82
C ILE A 144 -9.46 3.95 12.17
N GLY A 145 -8.82 4.73 13.05
CA GLY A 145 -8.44 4.28 14.38
C GLY A 145 -7.99 5.40 15.29
N LEU A 146 -7.84 5.07 16.57
CA LEU A 146 -7.24 5.92 17.60
C LEU A 146 -6.09 5.11 18.21
N SER A 147 -4.88 5.68 18.22
CA SER A 147 -3.74 5.00 18.81
C SER A 147 -3.84 4.98 20.34
N LYS A 148 -3.69 3.80 20.93
CA LYS A 148 -3.68 3.61 22.39
C LYS A 148 -2.33 4.02 23.00
N VAL A 149 -1.26 3.99 22.21
CA VAL A 149 0.10 4.35 22.64
C VAL A 149 0.19 5.81 23.05
N ALA A 150 -0.47 6.71 22.32
CA ALA A 150 -0.44 8.14 22.60
C ALA A 150 -1.38 8.56 23.75
N ALA A 151 -2.35 7.72 24.11
CA ALA A 151 -3.40 8.04 25.08
C ALA A 151 -2.88 8.25 26.51
N GLN A 152 -1.63 7.87 26.81
CA GLN A 152 -1.02 7.99 28.13
C GLN A 152 -0.55 9.41 28.46
N ASP A 153 -0.30 10.28 27.47
CA ASP A 153 0.28 11.62 27.67
C ASP A 153 -0.71 12.78 27.44
N ASN A 154 -2.02 12.54 27.58
CA ASN A 154 -3.07 13.49 27.17
C ASN A 154 -2.95 13.90 25.68
N VAL A 155 -2.38 13.03 24.86
CA VAL A 155 -2.26 13.17 23.41
C VAL A 155 -3.22 12.19 22.73
N LYS A 156 -4.07 12.68 21.83
CA LYS A 156 -4.94 11.81 21.02
C LYS A 156 -4.42 11.77 19.60
N THR A 157 -3.89 10.61 19.20
CA THR A 157 -3.39 10.37 17.85
C THR A 157 -4.43 9.61 17.04
N PHE A 158 -5.11 10.32 16.13
CA PHE A 158 -6.06 9.73 15.19
C PHE A 158 -5.33 9.15 13.98
N ILE A 159 -5.73 7.98 13.52
CA ILE A 159 -5.10 7.30 12.39
C ILE A 159 -5.99 7.47 11.16
N HIS A 160 -5.44 8.02 10.08
CA HIS A 160 -6.11 8.15 8.79
C HIS A 160 -5.49 7.21 7.76
N LYS A 161 -6.27 6.80 6.76
CA LYS A 161 -5.79 6.01 5.63
C LYS A 161 -5.62 6.90 4.40
N ALA A 162 -4.49 6.75 3.73
CA ALA A 162 -4.22 7.36 2.44
C ALA A 162 -3.70 6.31 1.46
N HIS A 163 -4.00 6.49 0.18
CA HIS A 163 -3.33 5.76 -0.89
C HIS A 163 -2.34 6.67 -1.60
N ILE A 164 -1.16 6.16 -1.90
CA ILE A 164 -0.27 6.80 -2.87
C ILE A 164 -0.72 6.39 -4.27
N LEU A 165 -0.88 7.38 -5.15
CA LEU A 165 -1.26 7.18 -6.55
C LEU A 165 -0.03 7.26 -7.46
N ALA A 166 0.86 8.21 -7.19
CA ALA A 166 2.10 8.42 -7.94
C ALA A 166 3.13 9.17 -7.10
N GLY A 167 4.37 9.19 -7.59
CA GLY A 167 5.47 9.92 -6.97
C GLY A 167 6.25 9.12 -5.94
N GLN A 168 7.07 9.79 -5.15
CA GLN A 168 7.97 9.16 -4.19
C GLN A 168 8.21 10.04 -2.96
N ALA A 169 8.36 9.40 -1.81
CA ALA A 169 8.71 10.06 -0.57
C ALA A 169 10.13 10.64 -0.65
N LYS A 170 10.28 11.91 -0.28
CA LYS A 170 11.58 12.56 -0.16
C LYS A 170 11.61 13.34 1.17
N PRO A 171 12.29 12.81 2.21
CA PRO A 171 12.43 13.51 3.47
C PRO A 171 12.91 14.95 3.26
N VAL A 172 12.21 15.90 3.85
CA VAL A 172 12.54 17.32 3.74
C VAL A 172 13.53 17.69 4.83
N ASP A 173 14.67 18.26 4.43
CA ASP A 173 15.71 18.71 5.36
C ASP A 173 15.13 19.72 6.38
N GLY A 174 15.40 19.48 7.67
CA GLY A 174 14.93 20.34 8.77
C GLY A 174 13.57 19.99 9.36
N LYS A 175 12.85 18.98 8.84
CA LYS A 175 11.53 18.54 9.37
C LYS A 175 11.59 17.28 10.24
N GLY A 176 12.79 16.82 10.59
CA GLY A 176 13.01 15.77 11.61
C GLY A 176 12.94 14.32 11.11
N VAL A 177 12.40 14.08 9.91
CA VAL A 177 12.44 12.76 9.26
C VAL A 177 13.83 12.52 8.69
N GLN A 178 14.49 11.48 9.17
CA GLN A 178 15.85 11.09 8.78
C GLN A 178 15.84 10.12 7.61
N ASP A 179 14.88 9.20 7.59
CA ASP A 179 14.79 8.15 6.58
C ASP A 179 13.34 7.69 6.40
N PHE A 180 13.08 6.95 5.33
CA PHE A 180 11.79 6.32 5.06
C PHE A 180 11.97 4.95 4.43
N ALA A 181 10.95 4.12 4.56
CA ALA A 181 10.87 2.84 3.88
C ALA A 181 9.40 2.52 3.51
N TRP A 182 9.23 1.84 2.39
CA TRP A 182 7.99 1.19 2.00
C TRP A 182 8.09 -0.26 2.39
N VAL A 183 7.27 -0.73 3.33
CA VAL A 183 7.41 -2.05 3.96
C VAL A 183 6.16 -2.91 3.73
N SER A 184 6.31 -4.22 3.56
CA SER A 184 5.16 -5.12 3.45
C SER A 184 4.54 -5.43 4.82
N LYS A 185 3.35 -6.04 4.82
CA LYS A 185 2.66 -6.46 6.05
C LYS A 185 3.52 -7.37 6.94
N SER A 186 4.31 -8.26 6.32
CA SER A 186 5.23 -9.17 7.01
C SER A 186 6.46 -8.49 7.60
N GLU A 187 6.90 -7.35 7.05
CA GLU A 187 8.09 -6.62 7.48
C GLU A 187 7.77 -5.56 8.54
N LEU A 188 6.52 -5.05 8.58
CA LEU A 188 6.08 -4.05 9.55
C LEU A 188 6.47 -4.34 11.02
N PRO A 189 6.41 -5.59 11.54
CA PRO A 189 6.81 -5.90 12.91
C PRO A 189 8.30 -5.64 13.22
N THR A 190 9.16 -5.59 12.20
CA THR A 190 10.59 -5.25 12.36
C THR A 190 10.82 -3.74 12.51
N TYR A 191 9.89 -2.93 12.00
CA TYR A 191 10.00 -1.47 12.02
C TYR A 191 9.20 -0.86 13.16
N LEU A 192 7.93 -1.24 13.33
CA LEU A 192 7.04 -0.62 14.30
C LEU A 192 7.13 -1.32 15.67
N ALA A 193 7.00 -0.53 16.73
CA ALA A 193 6.82 -1.05 18.08
C ALA A 193 5.54 -1.91 18.17
N LYS A 194 5.55 -2.94 19.02
CA LYS A 194 4.47 -3.94 19.12
C LYS A 194 3.12 -3.29 19.45
N GLU A 195 3.13 -2.24 20.25
CA GLU A 195 1.95 -1.50 20.66
C GLU A 195 1.35 -0.74 19.47
N THR A 196 2.18 0.01 18.73
CA THR A 196 1.77 0.71 17.50
C THR A 196 1.30 -0.27 16.42
N LEU A 197 1.96 -1.42 16.28
CA LEU A 197 1.53 -2.46 15.36
C LEU A 197 0.16 -3.00 15.74
N SER A 198 -0.13 -3.22 17.02
CA SER A 198 -1.44 -3.74 17.47
C SER A 198 -2.59 -2.76 17.22
N ASP A 199 -2.33 -1.45 17.31
CA ASP A 199 -3.31 -0.41 16.95
C ASP A 199 -3.69 -0.46 15.47
N VAL A 200 -2.75 -0.85 14.61
CA VAL A 200 -2.92 -0.82 13.15
C VAL A 200 -3.19 -2.21 12.56
N ALA A 201 -2.95 -3.31 13.30
CA ALA A 201 -3.00 -4.68 12.80
C ALA A 201 -4.31 -5.05 12.08
N ASN A 202 -5.44 -4.55 12.58
CA ASN A 202 -6.77 -4.76 11.98
C ASN A 202 -7.03 -3.87 10.74
N LEU A 203 -6.18 -2.88 10.50
CA LEU A 203 -6.27 -1.88 9.44
C LEU A 203 -5.35 -2.20 8.24
N LEU A 204 -4.41 -3.15 8.43
CA LEU A 204 -3.41 -3.60 7.45
C LEU A 204 -4.00 -4.56 6.40
#